data_AF-A0AA88AUC7-F1
#
_entry.id   AF-A0AA88AUC7-F1
#
_cell.length_a   1.000
_cell.length_b   1.000
_cell.length_c   1.000
_cell.angle_alpha   90.00
_cell.angle_beta   90.00
_cell.angle_gamma   90.00
#
_symmetry.space_group_name_H-M   'P 1'
#
loop_
_entity.id
_entity.type
_entity.pdbx_description
1 polymer ?
#
loop_
_entity_poly.entity_id
_entity_poly.type
_entity_poly.pdbx_seq_one_letter_code
_entity_poly.pdbx_strand_id
1 'polypeptide(L)'
;MELAISHSSLRVPIIIPRLSSKAPSYKNRVIPIKPITKSINKLSSNFPSKSFTNNNLILPVGLYGENKFSNSLLYGQDRCDTVRVCAQVDSGDSHSTLTEVLRFGSACYKFARVYVIIPMIVSTICLFARVFLENPSLFQVSLLFKAFPGLIAVVFADAYHNGINEIYDADIDRINKPYLPIPSGELSLKQAWFLVIFFVVAGLLILLWMKANLITTSIYGLGLLLATMYSVPPFRLKQYSLATSLVNSVMAGILHNVGILYATRASLGLPFQWSPPYIFIIAFVTMFFLVITNIKDLTDVEGDMKHNIRTFTAVYGPRKITLFCTGILLLNYIAPMVVALCKPQIFNPLVMVPAHTILSLWLLFEVKKLDKANYAMEESDNFFQLLWKLFGLEYLLFLFI
;
A
#
# COMPACT_ATOMS: atom_id res chain seq x y z
N MET A 1 14.25 21.77 62.42
CA MET A 1 15.67 21.68 62.81
C MET A 1 16.35 20.89 61.70
N GLU A 2 17.12 21.61 60.88
CA GLU A 2 17.90 21.09 59.74
C GLU A 2 18.96 20.08 60.20
N LEU A 3 19.40 19.21 59.27
CA LEU A 3 20.78 18.75 59.01
C LEU A 3 20.70 17.48 58.14
N ALA A 4 20.98 17.57 56.83
CA ALA A 4 22.29 17.53 56.17
C ALA A 4 22.76 16.09 55.86
N ILE A 5 22.71 15.74 54.56
CA ILE A 5 23.35 14.54 53.99
C ILE A 5 24.65 15.01 53.33
N SER A 6 25.78 14.48 53.78
CA SER A 6 27.12 14.80 53.28
C SER A 6 27.54 13.90 52.11
N HIS A 7 28.21 14.49 51.12
CA HIS A 7 28.91 13.84 50.02
C HIS A 7 30.30 13.30 50.43
N SER A 8 30.67 12.13 49.91
CA SER A 8 32.07 11.72 49.62
C SER A 8 32.01 10.71 48.46
N SER A 9 32.38 11.06 47.23
CA SER A 9 33.72 11.18 46.62
C SER A 9 34.44 9.84 46.40
N LEU A 10 34.42 9.34 45.16
CA LEU A 10 35.42 8.42 44.64
C LEU A 10 35.76 8.80 43.19
N ARG A 11 37.01 9.26 43.00
CA ARG A 11 37.63 9.65 41.73
C ARG A 11 38.26 8.43 41.04
N VAL A 12 37.91 8.25 39.76
CA VAL A 12 38.72 8.07 38.51
C VAL A 12 39.99 7.17 38.54
N PRO A 13 40.28 6.39 37.47
CA PRO A 13 41.05 6.96 36.35
C PRO A 13 40.50 6.66 34.94
N ILE A 14 40.72 7.66 34.09
CA ILE A 14 40.50 7.72 32.64
C ILE A 14 41.69 7.04 31.95
N ILE A 15 41.43 6.17 30.96
CA ILE A 15 42.42 5.71 29.99
C ILE A 15 41.92 6.12 28.60
N ILE A 16 42.67 7.03 27.95
CA ILE A 16 42.51 7.45 26.55
C ILE A 16 43.55 6.70 25.72
N PRO A 17 43.16 6.10 24.58
CA PRO A 17 44.07 5.92 23.46
C PRO A 17 43.73 6.91 22.34
N ARG A 18 44.68 7.80 22.02
CA ARG A 18 44.76 8.46 20.71
C ARG A 18 45.34 7.45 19.70
N LEU A 19 44.71 7.27 18.54
CA LEU A 19 45.45 7.19 17.26
C LEU A 19 44.54 7.20 16.02
N SER A 20 44.85 8.16 15.15
CA SER A 20 44.86 8.10 13.68
C SER A 20 43.52 8.02 12.92
N SER A 21 43.19 9.17 12.31
CA SER A 21 42.27 9.35 11.20
C SER A 21 42.74 8.64 9.92
N LYS A 22 42.01 7.61 9.48
CA LYS A 22 41.94 7.21 8.07
C LYS A 22 40.51 6.75 7.74
N ALA A 23 39.88 7.48 6.82
CA ALA A 23 38.57 7.16 6.27
C ALA A 23 38.63 5.84 5.45
N PRO A 24 37.65 4.93 5.57
CA PRO A 24 37.52 3.82 4.64
C PRO A 24 36.73 4.27 3.41
N SER A 25 37.44 4.38 2.28
CA SER A 25 36.85 4.42 0.94
C SER A 25 36.06 3.12 0.70
N TYR A 26 34.74 3.23 0.57
CA TYR A 26 33.88 2.14 0.07
C TYR A 26 34.24 1.87 -1.40
N LYS A 27 35.15 0.92 -1.63
CA LYS A 27 35.35 0.32 -2.95
C LYS A 27 34.29 -0.76 -3.16
N ASN A 28 33.44 -0.58 -4.15
CA ASN A 28 32.60 -1.64 -4.73
C ASN A 28 33.47 -2.86 -5.07
N ARG A 29 33.38 -3.94 -4.30
CA ARG A 29 33.86 -5.26 -4.74
C ARG A 29 32.78 -5.88 -5.61
N VAL A 30 32.91 -5.68 -6.92
CA VAL A 30 32.30 -6.54 -7.92
C VAL A 30 32.97 -7.91 -7.83
N ILE A 31 32.22 -8.94 -7.46
CA ILE A 31 32.66 -10.34 -7.54
C ILE A 31 32.38 -10.80 -8.98
N PRO A 32 33.39 -11.17 -9.79
CA PRO A 32 33.14 -11.73 -11.11
C PRO A 32 32.72 -13.20 -10.99
N ILE A 33 31.48 -13.50 -11.36
CA ILE A 33 30.99 -14.88 -11.48
C ILE A 33 31.42 -15.42 -12.85
N LYS A 34 32.22 -16.49 -12.86
CA LYS A 34 32.57 -17.29 -14.05
C LYS A 34 31.30 -17.94 -14.63
N PRO A 35 31.14 -18.00 -15.97
CA PRO A 35 30.05 -18.74 -16.58
C PRO A 35 30.29 -20.25 -16.41
N ILE A 36 29.31 -20.95 -15.84
CA ILE A 36 29.26 -22.41 -15.81
C ILE A 36 28.71 -22.89 -17.15
N THR A 37 29.60 -23.33 -18.04
CA THR A 37 29.24 -24.21 -19.17
C THR A 37 28.94 -25.60 -18.64
N LYS A 38 27.67 -25.99 -18.58
CA LYS A 38 27.29 -27.41 -18.45
C LYS A 38 27.21 -28.03 -19.84
N SER A 39 28.11 -28.96 -20.10
CA SER A 39 28.05 -29.91 -21.20
C SER A 39 26.77 -30.76 -21.09
N ILE A 40 25.92 -30.71 -22.10
CA ILE A 40 24.86 -31.71 -22.26
C ILE A 40 25.41 -32.79 -23.19
N ASN A 41 25.64 -33.96 -22.60
CA ASN A 41 25.99 -35.19 -23.32
C ASN A 41 24.77 -35.71 -24.10
N LYS A 42 25.08 -36.21 -25.30
CA LYS A 42 24.25 -37.02 -26.19
C LYS A 42 23.39 -38.05 -25.44
N LEU A 43 22.12 -38.14 -25.81
CA LEU A 43 21.46 -39.44 -25.96
C LEU A 43 20.56 -39.42 -27.21
N SER A 44 20.71 -40.47 -28.00
CA SER A 44 20.11 -40.76 -29.28
C SER A 44 18.68 -41.29 -29.17
N SER A 45 17.79 -40.89 -30.08
CA SER A 45 16.74 -41.77 -30.61
C SER A 45 16.29 -41.31 -32.00
N ASN A 46 16.02 -42.30 -32.84
CA ASN A 46 15.94 -42.28 -34.30
C ASN A 46 14.54 -41.97 -34.89
N PHE A 47 14.55 -41.25 -36.03
CA PHE A 47 13.64 -41.26 -37.21
C PHE A 47 12.15 -40.81 -37.12
N PRO A 48 11.48 -40.42 -38.24
CA PRO A 48 11.97 -40.01 -39.58
C PRO A 48 11.36 -38.72 -40.19
N SER A 49 12.09 -38.24 -41.20
CA SER A 49 11.78 -37.39 -42.38
C SER A 49 10.43 -36.69 -42.56
N LYS A 50 10.51 -35.38 -42.89
CA LYS A 50 9.93 -34.81 -44.12
C LYS A 50 10.64 -33.53 -44.54
N SER A 51 10.97 -33.49 -45.82
CA SER A 51 11.69 -32.48 -46.59
C SER A 51 10.93 -31.16 -46.72
N PHE A 52 11.64 -30.03 -46.70
CA PHE A 52 11.41 -28.95 -47.67
C PHE A 52 12.72 -28.18 -47.92
N THR A 53 13.00 -28.03 -49.21
CA THR A 53 14.16 -27.40 -49.86
C THR A 53 13.99 -25.89 -50.02
N ASN A 54 15.03 -25.10 -49.75
CA ASN A 54 15.75 -24.31 -50.77
C ASN A 54 16.76 -23.33 -50.13
N ASN A 55 18.04 -23.52 -50.48
CA ASN A 55 18.99 -22.54 -51.05
C ASN A 55 18.89 -21.08 -50.53
N ASN A 56 19.96 -20.39 -50.07
CA ASN A 56 21.32 -20.38 -50.58
C ASN A 56 22.19 -19.34 -49.80
N LEU A 57 23.51 -19.56 -49.81
CA LEU A 57 24.61 -18.57 -49.84
C LEU A 57 25.04 -17.81 -48.56
N ILE A 58 25.95 -18.45 -47.81
CA ILE A 58 27.39 -18.12 -47.65
C ILE A 58 27.78 -16.66 -47.27
N LEU A 59 28.38 -16.57 -46.08
CA LEU A 59 29.20 -15.52 -45.42
C LEU A 59 30.47 -15.10 -46.22
N PRO A 60 31.12 -13.95 -45.90
CA PRO A 60 32.25 -14.06 -44.99
C PRO A 60 32.43 -12.95 -43.93
N VAL A 61 33.14 -13.42 -42.92
CA VAL A 61 33.75 -12.82 -41.73
C VAL A 61 34.79 -11.72 -42.05
N GLY A 62 34.95 -10.75 -41.12
CA GLY A 62 36.16 -9.91 -40.97
C GLY A 62 35.89 -8.71 -40.06
N LEU A 63 36.12 -8.80 -38.73
CA LEU A 63 37.36 -8.48 -37.99
C LEU A 63 37.51 -6.99 -37.58
N TYR A 64 37.44 -6.79 -36.25
CA TYR A 64 38.23 -5.87 -35.39
C TYR A 64 38.56 -4.44 -35.83
N GLY A 65 38.26 -3.47 -34.95
CA GLY A 65 38.89 -2.16 -34.92
C GLY A 65 38.44 -1.31 -33.73
N GLU A 66 39.30 -1.20 -32.71
CA GLU A 66 39.15 -0.31 -31.56
C GLU A 66 39.28 1.19 -31.92
N ASN A 67 38.72 2.00 -31.02
CA ASN A 67 39.26 3.26 -30.48
C ASN A 67 38.81 4.63 -31.04
N LYS A 68 38.57 5.49 -30.04
CA LYS A 68 38.66 6.96 -29.94
C LYS A 68 37.40 7.82 -30.14
N PHE A 69 36.92 8.29 -28.99
CA PHE A 69 36.50 9.67 -28.68
C PHE A 69 36.71 10.73 -29.79
N SER A 70 35.62 11.40 -30.15
CA SER A 70 35.59 12.85 -30.40
C SER A 70 34.16 13.40 -30.33
N ASN A 71 33.99 14.48 -29.56
CA ASN A 71 32.78 15.30 -29.46
C ASN A 71 32.50 16.11 -30.74
N SER A 72 31.23 16.22 -31.13
CA SER A 72 30.54 17.44 -31.62
C SER A 72 29.09 17.05 -31.96
N LEU A 73 28.07 17.43 -31.19
CA LEU A 73 27.30 18.69 -31.28
C LEU A 73 26.81 19.04 -32.70
N LEU A 74 25.49 19.24 -32.81
CA LEU A 74 24.66 19.90 -33.84
C LEU A 74 23.83 19.01 -34.78
N TYR A 75 22.58 18.74 -34.38
CA TYR A 75 21.33 18.81 -35.17
C TYR A 75 20.18 18.32 -34.25
N GLY A 76 19.02 18.94 -34.09
CA GLY A 76 18.40 20.06 -34.78
C GLY A 76 17.52 20.87 -33.82
N GLN A 77 17.56 22.17 -34.05
CA GLN A 77 16.72 23.20 -33.47
C GLN A 77 15.71 23.53 -34.57
N ASP A 78 14.40 23.38 -34.32
CA ASP A 78 13.40 24.19 -35.03
C ASP A 78 12.02 24.17 -34.36
N ARG A 79 11.44 25.38 -34.33
CA ARG A 79 10.11 25.82 -33.85
C ARG A 79 9.93 26.00 -32.34
N CYS A 80 10.49 27.10 -31.87
CA CYS A 80 9.92 27.87 -30.76
C CYS A 80 8.96 28.90 -31.37
N ASP A 81 7.65 28.64 -31.33
CA ASP A 81 6.65 29.67 -31.61
C ASP A 81 6.49 30.54 -30.36
N THR A 82 7.13 31.70 -30.39
CA THR A 82 6.95 32.81 -29.46
C THR A 82 5.49 33.30 -29.51
N VAL A 83 4.66 32.82 -28.58
CA VAL A 83 3.41 33.50 -28.23
C VAL A 83 3.77 34.73 -27.41
N ARG A 84 3.67 35.90 -28.04
CA ARG A 84 3.59 37.20 -27.37
C ARG A 84 2.50 37.14 -26.29
N VAL A 85 2.90 37.15 -25.02
CA VAL A 85 1.99 37.47 -23.93
C VAL A 85 1.76 38.97 -23.98
N CYS A 86 0.69 39.39 -24.67
CA CYS A 86 0.11 40.70 -24.44
C CYS A 86 -0.45 40.68 -23.01
N ALA A 87 0.13 41.51 -22.15
CA ALA A 87 -0.46 41.85 -20.86
C ALA A 87 -1.78 42.60 -21.12
N GLN A 88 -2.88 41.87 -21.20
CA GLN A 88 -4.19 42.42 -20.93
C GLN A 88 -4.38 42.38 -19.42
N VAL A 89 -4.41 43.58 -18.83
CA VAL A 89 -4.95 43.82 -17.50
C VAL A 89 -6.46 43.62 -17.62
N ASP A 90 -6.90 42.37 -17.47
CA ASP A 90 -8.32 42.05 -17.39
C ASP A 90 -8.77 42.04 -15.93
N SER A 91 -9.74 42.90 -15.70
CA SER A 91 -10.56 43.03 -14.51
C SER A 91 -11.22 41.72 -14.08
N GLY A 92 -11.00 41.29 -12.83
CA GLY A 92 -11.87 40.32 -12.14
C GLY A 92 -11.15 39.18 -11.41
N ASP A 93 -10.48 39.52 -10.30
CA ASP A 93 -9.63 38.66 -9.44
C ASP A 93 -10.32 37.44 -8.77
N SER A 94 -11.60 37.18 -9.06
CA SER A 94 -12.38 36.08 -8.46
C SER A 94 -12.29 34.77 -9.24
N HIS A 95 -12.12 34.83 -10.57
CA HIS A 95 -12.04 33.62 -11.40
C HIS A 95 -10.65 32.96 -11.38
N SER A 96 -9.57 33.74 -11.25
CA SER A 96 -8.20 33.22 -11.10
C SER A 96 -8.02 32.52 -9.74
N THR A 97 -8.42 33.18 -8.65
CA THR A 97 -8.30 32.68 -7.28
C THR A 97 -9.17 31.44 -7.03
N LEU A 98 -10.42 31.43 -7.50
CA LEU A 98 -11.27 30.23 -7.43
C LEU A 98 -10.66 29.05 -8.21
N THR A 99 -10.10 29.30 -9.39
CA THR A 99 -9.45 28.26 -10.19
C THR A 99 -8.22 27.69 -9.48
N GLU A 100 -7.39 28.53 -8.86
CA GLU A 100 -6.25 28.08 -8.06
C GLU A 100 -6.68 27.26 -6.83
N VAL A 101 -7.72 27.70 -6.12
CA VAL A 101 -8.29 26.96 -4.98
C VAL A 101 -8.84 25.60 -5.42
N LEU A 102 -9.55 25.55 -6.53
CA LEU A 102 -10.07 24.29 -7.08
C LEU A 102 -8.95 23.35 -7.53
N ARG A 103 -7.90 23.88 -8.16
CA ARG A 103 -6.72 23.09 -8.54
C ARG A 103 -5.99 22.54 -7.32
N PHE A 104 -5.79 23.36 -6.30
CA PHE A 104 -5.18 22.91 -5.04
C PHE A 104 -6.04 21.86 -4.35
N GLY A 105 -7.36 22.06 -4.28
CA GLY A 105 -8.31 21.08 -3.74
C GLY A 105 -8.27 19.74 -4.50
N SER A 106 -8.19 19.79 -5.83
CA SER A 106 -8.02 18.59 -6.66
C SER A 106 -6.69 17.88 -6.37
N ALA A 107 -5.60 18.63 -6.21
CA ALA A 107 -4.30 18.07 -5.87
C ALA A 107 -4.31 17.43 -4.47
N CYS A 108 -4.96 18.06 -3.48
CA CYS A 108 -5.19 17.48 -2.15
C CYS A 108 -6.02 16.19 -2.20
N TYR A 109 -7.06 16.16 -3.03
CA TYR A 109 -7.90 14.97 -3.23
C TYR A 109 -7.09 13.80 -3.80
N LYS A 110 -6.25 14.05 -4.80
CA LYS A 110 -5.34 13.04 -5.36
C LYS A 110 -4.29 12.62 -4.34
N PHE A 111 -3.73 13.56 -3.57
CA PHE A 111 -2.67 13.31 -2.58
C PHE A 111 -3.14 12.43 -1.43
N ALA A 112 -4.38 12.63 -0.96
CA ALA A 112 -5.00 11.75 0.02
C ALA A 112 -5.33 10.35 -0.54
N ARG A 113 -5.32 10.17 -1.87
CA ARG A 113 -5.73 8.95 -2.59
C ARG A 113 -7.12 8.49 -2.17
N VAL A 114 -8.11 9.39 -2.29
CA VAL A 114 -9.48 9.15 -1.81
C VAL A 114 -10.09 7.85 -2.35
N TYR A 115 -9.74 7.40 -3.56
CA TYR A 115 -10.22 6.12 -4.10
C TYR A 115 -9.83 4.90 -3.24
N VAL A 116 -8.68 4.94 -2.55
CA VAL A 116 -8.24 3.91 -1.59
C VAL A 116 -8.91 4.10 -0.22
N ILE A 117 -9.29 5.33 0.12
CA ILE A 117 -9.99 5.66 1.37
C ILE A 117 -11.46 5.23 1.33
N ILE A 118 -12.11 5.19 0.16
CA ILE A 118 -13.52 4.79 0.04
C ILE A 118 -13.80 3.42 0.69
N PRO A 119 -13.06 2.33 0.38
CA PRO A 119 -13.21 1.06 1.07
C PRO A 119 -13.01 1.15 2.60
N MET A 120 -12.13 2.02 3.08
CA MET A 120 -11.88 2.25 4.51
C MET A 120 -13.02 3.03 5.19
N ILE A 121 -13.66 3.95 4.48
CA ILE A 121 -14.88 4.62 4.94
C ILE A 121 -16.02 3.60 5.04
N VAL A 122 -16.22 2.77 4.00
CA VAL A 122 -17.24 1.72 4.00
C VAL A 122 -17.02 0.76 5.16
N SER A 123 -15.79 0.29 5.39
CA SER A 123 -15.49 -0.60 6.51
C SER A 123 -15.76 0.06 7.86
N THR A 124 -15.38 1.33 8.04
CA THR A 124 -15.64 2.08 9.27
C THR A 124 -17.14 2.19 9.55
N ILE A 125 -17.93 2.53 8.53
CA ILE A 125 -19.39 2.64 8.64
C ILE A 125 -19.99 1.27 8.99
N CYS A 126 -19.56 0.19 8.34
CA CYS A 126 -20.08 -1.15 8.62
C CYS A 126 -19.73 -1.64 10.02
N LEU A 127 -18.49 -1.41 10.48
CA LEU A 127 -18.06 -1.76 11.84
C LEU A 127 -18.86 -0.98 12.90
N PHE A 128 -19.04 0.32 12.67
CA PHE A 128 -19.88 1.17 13.50
C PHE A 128 -21.33 0.66 13.54
N ALA A 129 -21.93 0.43 12.37
CA ALA A 129 -23.30 -0.05 12.24
C ALA A 129 -23.51 -1.42 12.91
N ARG A 130 -22.54 -2.34 12.82
CA ARG A 130 -22.62 -3.65 13.48
C ARG A 130 -22.80 -3.52 14.99
N VAL A 131 -22.05 -2.62 15.64
CA VAL A 131 -22.17 -2.41 17.10
C VAL A 131 -23.58 -1.96 17.47
N PHE A 132 -24.25 -1.15 16.64
CA PHE A 132 -25.63 -0.73 16.86
C PHE A 132 -26.66 -1.83 16.58
N LEU A 133 -26.45 -2.65 15.55
CA LEU A 133 -27.31 -3.80 15.29
C LEU A 133 -27.33 -4.78 16.47
N GLU A 134 -26.21 -4.88 17.19
CA GLU A 134 -26.11 -5.68 18.42
C GLU A 134 -26.68 -4.97 19.66
N ASN A 135 -26.88 -3.65 19.62
CA ASN A 135 -27.35 -2.83 20.75
C ASN A 135 -28.43 -1.82 20.31
N PRO A 136 -29.57 -2.27 19.75
CA PRO A 136 -30.54 -1.39 19.09
C PRO A 136 -31.19 -0.39 20.04
N SER A 137 -31.34 -0.73 21.32
CA SER A 137 -31.90 0.15 22.35
C SER A 137 -31.05 1.38 22.65
N LEU A 138 -29.76 1.36 22.32
CA LEU A 138 -28.83 2.47 22.53
C LEU A 138 -28.74 3.41 21.32
N PHE A 139 -29.43 3.08 20.21
CA PHE A 139 -29.37 3.89 19.00
C PHE A 139 -30.07 5.24 19.20
N GLN A 140 -29.32 6.31 18.90
CA GLN A 140 -29.82 7.67 18.88
C GLN A 140 -29.23 8.39 17.67
N VAL A 141 -30.04 9.17 16.96
CA VAL A 141 -29.58 9.95 15.79
C VAL A 141 -28.44 10.92 16.19
N SER A 142 -28.45 11.41 17.43
CA SER A 142 -27.38 12.24 17.99
C SER A 142 -26.00 11.55 17.98
N LEU A 143 -25.94 10.21 18.05
CA LEU A 143 -24.70 9.45 17.97
C LEU A 143 -24.10 9.46 16.57
N LEU A 144 -24.91 9.57 15.51
CA LEU A 144 -24.40 9.72 14.14
C LEU A 144 -23.60 11.02 14.00
N PHE A 145 -24.11 12.12 14.56
CA PHE A 145 -23.40 13.40 14.60
C PHE A 145 -22.12 13.34 15.44
N LYS A 146 -22.10 12.55 16.52
CA LYS A 146 -20.89 12.31 17.33
C LYS A 146 -19.87 11.40 16.65
N ALA A 147 -20.31 10.48 15.80
CA ALA A 147 -19.46 9.53 15.08
C ALA A 147 -18.77 10.14 13.87
N PHE A 148 -19.40 11.12 13.21
CA PHE A 148 -18.87 11.77 12.02
C PHE A 148 -17.47 12.39 12.20
N PRO A 149 -17.18 13.12 13.29
CA PRO A 149 -15.81 13.56 13.62
C PRO A 149 -14.82 12.40 13.71
N GLY A 150 -15.20 11.29 14.34
CA GLY A 150 -14.36 10.09 14.43
C GLY A 150 -14.00 9.51 13.05
N LEU A 151 -14.97 9.49 12.13
CA LEU A 151 -14.73 9.10 10.73
C LEU A 151 -13.73 10.04 10.04
N ILE A 152 -13.83 11.35 10.28
CA ILE A 152 -12.85 12.33 9.75
C ILE A 152 -11.45 12.03 10.28
N ALA A 153 -11.31 11.71 11.57
CA ALA A 153 -10.01 11.36 12.14
C ALA A 153 -9.39 10.12 11.48
N VAL A 154 -10.20 9.09 11.19
CA VAL A 154 -9.78 7.89 10.45
C VAL A 154 -9.31 8.26 9.05
N VAL A 155 -10.10 9.06 8.32
CA VAL A 155 -9.73 9.56 6.98
C VAL A 155 -8.40 10.33 7.02
N PHE A 156 -8.16 11.12 8.06
CA PHE A 156 -6.88 11.81 8.23
C PHE A 156 -5.72 10.85 8.51
N ALA A 157 -5.92 9.76 9.26
CA ALA A 157 -4.88 8.76 9.44
C ALA A 157 -4.52 8.05 8.12
N ASP A 158 -5.51 7.72 7.30
CA ASP A 158 -5.30 7.13 5.97
C ASP A 158 -4.64 8.12 5.00
N ALA A 159 -5.08 9.39 5.01
CA ALA A 159 -4.47 10.44 4.22
C ALA A 159 -3.01 10.72 4.65
N TYR A 160 -2.72 10.63 5.95
CA TYR A 160 -1.34 10.66 6.45
C TYR A 160 -0.52 9.49 5.94
N HIS A 161 -1.03 8.25 5.99
CA HIS A 161 -0.35 7.07 5.48
C HIS A 161 0.03 7.24 4.00
N ASN A 162 -0.93 7.66 3.17
CA ASN A 162 -0.71 7.86 1.74
C ASN A 162 0.25 9.03 1.48
N GLY A 163 0.06 10.15 2.18
CA GLY A 163 0.85 11.35 1.98
C GLY A 163 2.31 11.20 2.41
N ILE A 164 2.56 10.59 3.58
CA ILE A 164 3.95 10.35 4.03
C ILE A 164 4.65 9.36 3.12
N ASN A 165 3.91 8.38 2.56
CA ASN A 165 4.45 7.46 1.58
C ASN A 165 4.91 8.20 0.31
N GLU A 166 4.05 9.04 -0.26
CA GLU A 166 4.37 9.79 -1.49
C GLU A 166 5.51 10.80 -1.29
N ILE A 167 5.60 11.45 -0.13
CA ILE A 167 6.71 12.36 0.20
C ILE A 167 8.06 11.65 0.09
N TYR A 168 8.18 10.45 0.68
CA TYR A 168 9.45 9.70 0.73
C TYR A 168 9.75 8.92 -0.56
N ASP A 169 8.75 8.75 -1.41
CA ASP A 169 8.86 8.07 -2.70
C ASP A 169 8.85 9.02 -3.89
N ALA A 170 8.75 10.34 -3.68
CA ALA A 170 8.63 11.34 -4.73
C ALA A 170 9.65 11.18 -5.88
N ASP A 171 10.92 10.89 -5.57
CA ASP A 171 11.95 10.68 -6.60
C ASP A 171 11.73 9.40 -7.42
N ILE A 172 11.22 8.33 -6.79
CA ILE A 172 10.92 7.04 -7.43
C ILE A 172 9.63 7.18 -8.26
N ASP A 173 8.62 7.83 -7.69
CA ASP A 173 7.31 8.02 -8.32
C ASP A 173 7.37 9.00 -9.49
N ARG A 174 8.37 9.89 -9.60
CA ARG A 174 8.64 10.65 -10.84
C ARG A 174 8.88 9.76 -12.05
N ILE A 175 9.37 8.54 -11.84
CA ILE A 175 9.62 7.58 -12.92
C ILE A 175 8.39 6.69 -13.10
N ASN A 176 7.88 6.10 -12.01
CA ASN A 176 6.85 5.07 -12.09
C ASN A 176 5.42 5.63 -12.17
N LYS A 177 5.16 6.75 -11.50
CA LYS A 177 3.81 7.32 -11.29
C LYS A 177 3.85 8.86 -11.48
N PRO A 178 4.26 9.36 -12.66
CA PRO A 178 4.50 10.78 -12.89
C PRO A 178 3.25 11.65 -12.76
N TYR A 179 2.06 11.03 -12.79
CA TYR A 179 0.76 11.69 -12.62
C TYR A 179 0.43 12.03 -11.16
N LEU A 180 1.19 11.53 -10.18
CA LEU A 180 0.93 11.80 -8.77
C LEU A 180 1.21 13.28 -8.41
N PRO A 181 0.53 13.85 -7.40
CA PRO A 181 0.62 15.28 -7.09
C PRO A 181 2.04 15.82 -6.84
N ILE A 182 2.89 15.11 -6.08
CA ILE A 182 4.27 15.58 -5.86
C ILE A 182 5.12 15.38 -7.13
N PRO A 183 5.16 14.19 -7.77
CA PRO A 183 5.90 13.96 -9.00
C PRO A 183 5.57 14.91 -10.17
N SER A 184 4.27 15.20 -10.37
CA SER A 184 3.78 16.07 -11.44
C SER A 184 4.01 17.56 -11.19
N GLY A 185 4.37 17.94 -9.96
CA GLY A 185 4.51 19.34 -9.54
C GLY A 185 3.19 20.03 -9.19
N GLU A 186 2.06 19.31 -9.15
CA GLU A 186 0.78 19.85 -8.66
C GLU A 186 0.86 20.25 -7.17
N LEU A 187 1.67 19.56 -6.37
CA LEU A 187 2.01 19.91 -5.00
C LEU A 187 3.53 20.04 -4.81
N SER A 188 3.95 21.15 -4.22
CA SER A 188 5.32 21.28 -3.72
C SER A 188 5.56 20.41 -2.49
N LEU A 189 6.81 20.02 -2.25
CA LEU A 189 7.20 19.25 -1.07
C LEU A 189 6.82 19.96 0.25
N LYS A 190 6.88 21.30 0.28
CA LYS A 190 6.46 22.10 1.44
C LYS A 190 4.95 21.98 1.71
N GLN A 191 4.14 22.03 0.65
CA GLN A 191 2.68 21.85 0.78
C GLN A 191 2.34 20.42 1.21
N ALA A 192 3.03 19.42 0.67
CA ALA A 192 2.83 18.03 1.08
C ALA A 192 3.17 17.82 2.57
N TRP A 193 4.29 18.36 3.05
CA TRP A 193 4.64 18.32 4.48
C TRP A 193 3.61 19.04 5.36
N PHE A 194 3.12 20.20 4.92
CA PHE A 194 2.04 20.90 5.61
C PHE A 194 0.79 20.03 5.73
N LEU A 195 0.37 19.36 4.64
CA LEU A 195 -0.80 18.48 4.64
C LEU A 195 -0.66 17.29 5.58
N VAL A 196 0.48 16.57 5.57
CA VAL A 196 0.66 15.41 6.47
C VAL A 196 0.71 15.83 7.94
N ILE A 197 1.33 16.97 8.26
CA ILE A 197 1.31 17.52 9.62
C ILE A 197 -0.12 17.92 10.01
N PHE A 198 -0.85 18.56 9.10
CA PHE A 198 -2.25 18.93 9.30
C PHE A 198 -3.11 17.69 9.60
N PHE A 199 -3.00 16.61 8.82
CA PHE A 199 -3.76 15.39 9.05
C PHE A 199 -3.51 14.80 10.44
N VAL A 200 -2.25 14.72 10.87
CA VAL A 200 -1.89 14.21 12.21
C VAL A 200 -2.46 15.10 13.31
N VAL A 201 -2.21 16.41 13.23
CA VAL A 201 -2.62 17.35 14.28
C VAL A 201 -4.14 17.45 14.35
N ALA A 202 -4.81 17.61 13.20
CA ALA A 202 -6.27 17.70 13.14
C ALA A 202 -6.94 16.41 13.63
N GLY A 203 -6.41 15.24 13.26
CA GLY A 203 -6.91 13.95 13.75
C GLY A 203 -6.80 13.82 15.26
N LEU A 204 -5.65 14.17 15.85
CA LEU A 204 -5.44 14.14 17.29
C LEU A 204 -6.32 15.17 18.04
N LEU A 205 -6.50 16.37 17.47
CA LEU A 205 -7.39 17.39 18.02
C LEU A 205 -8.86 16.94 18.01
N ILE A 206 -9.29 16.23 16.96
CA ILE A 206 -10.63 15.63 16.92
C ILE A 206 -10.78 14.61 18.05
N LEU A 207 -9.82 13.71 18.24
CA LEU A 207 -9.85 12.73 19.33
C LEU A 207 -9.90 13.41 20.71
N LEU A 208 -9.10 14.46 20.90
CA LEU A 208 -9.11 15.26 22.13
C LEU A 208 -10.46 15.92 22.37
N TRP A 209 -11.05 16.54 21.35
CA TRP A 209 -12.35 17.20 21.42
C TRP A 209 -13.49 16.20 21.71
N MET A 210 -13.42 14.99 21.12
CA MET A 210 -14.32 13.87 21.41
C MET A 210 -14.10 13.26 22.80
N LYS A 211 -13.07 13.69 23.53
CA LYS A 211 -12.64 13.09 24.81
C LYS A 211 -12.39 11.59 24.67
N ALA A 212 -11.78 11.19 23.56
CA ALA A 212 -11.42 9.80 23.30
C ALA A 212 -10.53 9.28 24.44
N ASN A 213 -10.79 8.05 24.88
CA ASN A 213 -10.02 7.47 25.96
C ASN A 213 -8.58 7.11 25.52
N LEU A 214 -7.75 6.73 26.49
CA LEU A 214 -6.34 6.41 26.24
C LEU A 214 -6.17 5.27 25.24
N ILE A 215 -7.03 4.24 25.27
CA ILE A 215 -6.92 3.08 24.38
C ILE A 215 -7.22 3.48 22.94
N THR A 216 -8.31 4.21 22.67
CA THR A 216 -8.63 4.72 21.33
C THR A 216 -7.51 5.62 20.79
N THR A 217 -7.00 6.53 21.63
CA THR A 217 -5.91 7.44 21.25
C THR A 217 -4.59 6.69 21.00
N SER A 218 -4.31 5.64 21.78
CA SER A 218 -3.12 4.80 21.60
C SER A 218 -3.19 3.97 20.33
N ILE A 219 -4.36 3.41 20.00
CA ILE A 219 -4.58 2.68 18.74
C ILE A 219 -4.38 3.61 17.54
N TYR A 220 -4.95 4.82 17.59
CA TYR A 220 -4.77 5.83 16.56
C TYR A 220 -3.29 6.21 16.39
N GLY A 221 -2.60 6.51 17.49
CA GLY A 221 -1.17 6.85 17.50
C GLY A 221 -0.29 5.70 16.98
N LEU A 222 -0.61 4.45 17.31
CA LEU A 222 0.08 3.28 16.78
C LEU A 222 -0.10 3.17 15.26
N GLY A 223 -1.26 3.52 14.72
CA GLY A 223 -1.52 3.55 13.28
C GLY A 223 -0.63 4.55 12.56
N LEU A 224 -0.52 5.77 13.11
CA LEU A 224 0.40 6.80 12.62
C LEU A 224 1.87 6.35 12.72
N LEU A 225 2.24 5.70 13.82
CA LEU A 225 3.60 5.17 14.00
C LEU A 225 3.93 4.11 12.95
N LEU A 226 3.04 3.14 12.71
CA LEU A 226 3.24 2.10 11.71
C LEU A 226 3.27 2.67 10.28
N ALA A 227 2.41 3.63 9.95
CA ALA A 227 2.48 4.37 8.68
C ALA A 227 3.84 5.07 8.50
N THR A 228 4.38 5.63 9.57
CA THR A 228 5.70 6.27 9.58
C THR A 228 6.80 5.23 9.38
N MET A 229 6.82 4.15 10.17
CA MET A 229 7.81 3.07 10.04
C MET A 229 7.78 2.40 8.66
N TYR A 230 6.60 2.36 8.03
CA TYR A 230 6.44 1.83 6.68
C TYR A 230 7.22 2.65 5.64
N SER A 231 7.18 3.98 5.72
CA SER A 231 7.72 4.88 4.68
C SER A 231 9.06 5.55 5.02
N VAL A 232 9.34 5.79 6.31
CA VAL A 232 10.42 6.67 6.77
C VAL A 232 11.65 5.88 7.25
N PRO A 233 12.89 6.29 6.91
CA PRO A 233 14.12 5.72 7.47
C PRO A 233 14.20 5.90 9.01
N PRO A 234 14.87 5.00 9.75
CA PRO A 234 15.70 3.89 9.26
C PRO A 234 14.90 2.62 8.92
N PHE A 235 13.62 2.53 9.28
CA PHE A 235 12.86 1.29 9.11
C PHE A 235 12.44 1.04 7.66
N ARG A 236 11.77 2.03 7.04
CA ARG A 236 11.26 2.00 5.66
C ARG A 236 10.78 0.60 5.22
N LEU A 237 9.88 0.02 6.01
CA LEU A 237 9.46 -1.40 5.89
C LEU A 237 8.92 -1.76 4.50
N LYS A 238 8.45 -0.75 3.74
CA LYS A 238 8.04 -0.90 2.34
C LYS A 238 9.10 -1.48 1.41
N GLN A 239 10.38 -1.46 1.80
CA GLN A 239 11.48 -2.04 1.02
C GLN A 239 11.50 -3.57 1.02
N TYR A 240 10.79 -4.20 1.98
CA TYR A 240 10.74 -5.66 2.11
C TYR A 240 9.31 -6.15 1.89
N SER A 241 9.10 -7.03 0.91
CA SER A 241 7.75 -7.52 0.56
C SER A 241 7.05 -8.21 1.73
N LEU A 242 7.77 -9.02 2.50
CA LEU A 242 7.20 -9.67 3.68
C LEU A 242 6.78 -8.65 4.75
N ALA A 243 7.64 -7.68 5.06
CA ALA A 243 7.33 -6.65 6.04
C ALA A 243 6.17 -5.77 5.59
N THR A 244 6.10 -5.44 4.29
CA THR A 244 4.98 -4.73 3.67
C THR A 244 3.66 -5.46 3.89
N SER A 245 3.62 -6.75 3.59
CA SER A 245 2.41 -7.55 3.73
C SER A 245 2.00 -7.68 5.20
N LEU A 246 2.95 -7.92 6.12
CA LEU A 246 2.66 -8.01 7.55
C LEU A 246 2.17 -6.68 8.14
N VAL A 247 2.84 -5.57 7.86
CA VAL A 247 2.47 -4.26 8.42
C VAL A 247 1.10 -3.82 7.93
N ASN A 248 0.82 -3.95 6.63
CA ASN A 248 -0.49 -3.57 6.09
C ASN A 248 -1.61 -4.49 6.58
N SER A 249 -1.36 -5.80 6.72
CA SER A 249 -2.30 -6.71 7.38
C SER A 249 -2.56 -6.35 8.83
N VAL A 250 -1.54 -5.94 9.59
CA VAL A 250 -1.74 -5.50 10.98
C VAL A 250 -2.52 -4.19 11.03
N MET A 251 -2.17 -3.21 10.19
CA MET A 251 -2.80 -1.89 10.18
C MET A 251 -4.29 -1.99 9.80
N ALA A 252 -4.60 -2.59 8.65
CA ALA A 252 -5.97 -2.62 8.15
C ALA A 252 -6.77 -3.83 8.66
N GLY A 253 -6.12 -4.98 8.84
CA GLY A 253 -6.72 -6.20 9.40
C GLY A 253 -7.09 -6.09 10.86
N ILE A 254 -6.13 -5.64 11.68
CA ILE A 254 -6.27 -5.69 13.14
C ILE A 254 -6.56 -4.30 13.69
N LEU A 255 -5.65 -3.34 13.47
CA LEU A 255 -5.66 -2.07 14.17
C LEU A 255 -6.88 -1.22 13.83
N HIS A 256 -7.21 -1.12 12.54
CA HIS A 256 -8.42 -0.45 12.05
C HIS A 256 -9.68 -1.09 12.64
N ASN A 257 -9.87 -2.39 12.42
CA ASN A 257 -11.08 -3.10 12.87
C ASN A 257 -11.26 -3.03 14.39
N VAL A 258 -10.22 -3.39 15.16
CA VAL A 258 -10.26 -3.33 16.63
C VAL A 258 -10.46 -1.90 17.11
N GLY A 259 -9.80 -0.92 16.48
CA GLY A 259 -9.93 0.49 16.82
C GLY A 259 -11.34 1.01 16.69
N ILE A 260 -12.01 0.75 15.56
CA ILE A 260 -13.39 1.20 15.34
C ILE A 260 -14.37 0.46 16.25
N LEU A 261 -14.27 -0.86 16.38
CA LEU A 261 -15.14 -1.65 17.26
C LEU A 261 -15.01 -1.20 18.72
N TYR A 262 -13.77 -1.01 19.18
CA TYR A 262 -13.49 -0.53 20.53
C TYR A 262 -14.02 0.90 20.74
N ALA A 263 -13.67 1.84 19.87
CA ALA A 263 -14.09 3.24 20.00
C ALA A 263 -15.61 3.38 19.96
N THR A 264 -16.28 2.63 19.10
CA THR A 264 -17.75 2.65 19.00
C THR A 264 -18.38 2.14 20.30
N ARG A 265 -17.95 0.99 20.82
CA ARG A 265 -18.47 0.47 22.10
C ARG A 265 -18.17 1.39 23.28
N ALA A 266 -16.96 1.93 23.35
CA ALA A 266 -16.56 2.88 24.39
C ALA A 266 -17.42 4.16 24.35
N SER A 267 -17.77 4.64 23.16
CA SER A 267 -18.65 5.81 23.00
C SER A 267 -20.08 5.57 23.51
N LEU A 268 -20.51 4.31 23.53
CA LEU A 268 -21.79 3.86 24.09
C LEU A 268 -21.71 3.54 25.60
N GLY A 269 -20.54 3.72 26.23
CA GLY A 269 -20.32 3.33 27.63
C GLY A 269 -20.31 1.80 27.83
N LEU A 270 -20.17 1.02 26.76
CA LEU A 270 -20.14 -0.43 26.83
C LEU A 270 -18.71 -0.93 27.03
N PRO A 271 -18.51 -2.00 27.82
CA PRO A 271 -17.23 -2.69 27.85
C PRO A 271 -16.95 -3.32 26.48
N PHE A 272 -15.68 -3.33 26.08
CA PHE A 272 -15.25 -4.08 24.90
C PHE A 272 -15.37 -5.57 25.18
N GLN A 273 -15.95 -6.30 24.23
CA GLN A 273 -16.15 -7.74 24.32
C GLN A 273 -15.85 -8.36 22.96
N TRP A 274 -15.15 -9.50 22.99
CA TRP A 274 -14.95 -10.30 21.80
C TRP A 274 -16.23 -11.05 21.46
N SER A 275 -16.64 -10.98 20.20
CA SER A 275 -17.74 -11.77 19.65
C SER A 275 -17.26 -12.57 18.44
N PRO A 276 -17.88 -13.72 18.12
CA PRO A 276 -17.51 -14.49 16.93
C PRO A 276 -17.54 -13.66 15.62
N PRO A 277 -18.54 -12.78 15.37
CA PRO A 277 -18.50 -11.86 14.23
C PRO A 277 -17.26 -10.94 14.22
N TYR A 278 -16.86 -10.37 15.37
CA TYR A 278 -15.69 -9.49 15.42
C TYR A 278 -14.40 -10.25 15.12
N ILE A 279 -14.25 -11.44 15.69
CA ILE A 279 -13.10 -12.32 15.43
C ILE A 279 -13.06 -12.70 13.95
N PHE A 280 -14.23 -13.05 13.38
CA PHE A 280 -14.37 -13.37 11.96
C PHE A 280 -13.89 -12.22 11.07
N ILE A 281 -14.45 -11.02 11.20
CA ILE A 281 -14.10 -9.92 10.29
C ILE A 281 -12.63 -9.50 10.45
N ILE A 282 -12.09 -9.50 11.68
CA ILE A 282 -10.68 -9.19 11.92
C ILE A 282 -9.77 -10.23 11.26
N ALA A 283 -10.04 -11.52 11.47
CA ALA A 283 -9.24 -12.60 10.88
C ALA A 283 -9.34 -12.60 9.34
N PHE A 284 -10.56 -12.48 8.82
CA PHE A 284 -10.82 -12.46 7.40
C PHE A 284 -10.09 -11.30 6.73
N VAL A 285 -10.23 -10.08 7.25
CA VAL A 285 -9.64 -8.87 6.67
C VAL A 285 -8.12 -8.86 6.82
N THR A 286 -7.57 -9.41 7.90
CA THR A 286 -6.12 -9.58 8.07
C THR A 286 -5.53 -10.47 6.98
N MET A 287 -6.16 -11.61 6.70
CA MET A 287 -5.75 -12.52 5.61
C MET A 287 -6.00 -11.91 4.23
N PHE A 288 -7.07 -11.14 4.08
CA PHE A 288 -7.39 -10.46 2.82
C PHE A 288 -6.35 -9.40 2.46
N PHE A 289 -5.94 -8.56 3.43
CA PHE A 289 -4.87 -7.58 3.21
C PHE A 289 -3.53 -8.23 2.93
N LEU A 290 -3.26 -9.39 3.53
CA LEU A 290 -2.05 -10.16 3.22
C LEU A 290 -2.02 -10.51 1.73
N VAL A 291 -3.17 -10.80 1.13
CA VAL A 291 -3.27 -11.09 -0.30
C VAL A 291 -3.19 -9.83 -1.15
N ILE A 292 -4.01 -8.81 -0.85
CA ILE A 292 -4.05 -7.55 -1.62
C ILE A 292 -2.65 -6.93 -1.75
N THR A 293 -1.85 -6.97 -0.68
CA THR A 293 -0.51 -6.35 -0.67
C THR A 293 0.49 -7.06 -1.56
N ASN A 294 0.27 -8.34 -1.88
CA ASN A 294 1.10 -9.10 -2.82
C ASN A 294 0.57 -8.98 -4.25
N ILE A 295 -0.75 -8.91 -4.42
CA ILE A 295 -1.40 -8.77 -5.73
C ILE A 295 -1.17 -7.38 -6.34
N LYS A 296 -1.04 -6.32 -5.53
CA LYS A 296 -0.75 -4.96 -6.02
C LYS A 296 0.49 -4.93 -6.94
N ASP A 297 1.50 -5.75 -6.60
CA ASP A 297 2.78 -5.81 -7.31
C ASP A 297 2.65 -6.48 -8.70
N LEU A 298 1.49 -7.05 -9.07
CA LEU A 298 1.25 -7.57 -10.43
C LEU A 298 1.34 -6.48 -11.50
N THR A 299 0.86 -5.28 -11.18
CA THR A 299 0.89 -4.13 -12.11
C THR A 299 2.29 -3.55 -12.27
N ASP A 300 3.17 -3.79 -11.29
CA ASP A 300 4.50 -3.18 -11.20
C ASP A 300 5.64 -4.13 -11.63
N VAL A 301 5.35 -5.39 -11.99
CA VAL A 301 6.38 -6.45 -12.25
C VAL A 301 7.47 -6.01 -13.22
N GLU A 302 7.11 -5.47 -14.38
CA GLU A 302 8.09 -5.06 -15.40
C GLU A 302 8.97 -3.90 -14.90
N GLY A 303 8.36 -2.94 -14.20
CA GLY A 303 9.05 -1.80 -13.60
C GLY A 303 10.00 -2.23 -12.48
N ASP A 304 9.53 -3.11 -11.59
CA ASP A 304 10.30 -3.67 -10.48
C ASP A 304 11.53 -4.43 -11.00
N MET A 305 11.35 -5.27 -12.01
CA MET A 305 12.45 -6.03 -12.61
C MET A 305 13.52 -5.12 -13.23
N LYS A 306 13.12 -4.05 -13.93
CA LYS A 306 14.06 -3.06 -14.53
C LYS A 306 14.88 -2.33 -13.47
N HIS A 307 14.31 -2.11 -12.27
CA HIS A 307 14.96 -1.39 -11.17
C HIS A 307 15.57 -2.31 -10.11
N ASN A 308 15.69 -3.62 -10.37
CA ASN A 308 16.19 -4.63 -9.43
C ASN A 308 15.44 -4.68 -8.09
N ILE A 309 14.16 -4.33 -8.10
CA ILE A 309 13.26 -4.46 -6.94
C ILE A 309 12.79 -5.92 -6.90
N ARG A 310 13.05 -6.60 -5.78
CA ARG A 310 12.75 -8.03 -5.62
C ARG A 310 11.43 -8.25 -4.90
N THR A 311 10.32 -7.92 -5.55
CA THR A 311 8.98 -8.28 -5.06
C THR A 311 8.73 -9.78 -5.21
N PHE A 312 7.79 -10.34 -4.44
CA PHE A 312 7.44 -11.77 -4.59
C PHE A 312 6.96 -12.08 -6.01
N THR A 313 6.22 -11.16 -6.61
CA THR A 313 5.73 -11.27 -7.98
C THR A 313 6.86 -11.24 -9.00
N ALA A 314 7.85 -10.34 -8.84
CA ALA A 314 9.04 -10.32 -9.68
C ALA A 314 9.92 -11.57 -9.55
N VAL A 315 10.01 -12.16 -8.34
CA VAL A 315 10.86 -13.34 -8.06
C VAL A 315 10.22 -14.65 -8.51
N TYR A 316 8.94 -14.86 -8.19
CA TYR A 316 8.26 -16.15 -8.41
C TYR A 316 7.39 -16.16 -9.68
N GLY A 317 7.14 -15.00 -10.25
CA GLY A 317 6.32 -14.80 -11.44
C GLY A 317 4.83 -14.56 -11.11
N PRO A 318 4.14 -13.77 -11.95
CA PRO A 318 2.78 -13.30 -11.69
C PRO A 318 1.77 -14.45 -11.53
N ARG A 319 1.92 -15.50 -12.34
CA ARG A 319 1.06 -16.69 -12.28
C ARG A 319 1.11 -17.42 -10.94
N LYS A 320 2.32 -17.69 -10.43
CA LYS A 320 2.47 -18.46 -9.18
C LYS A 320 1.94 -17.67 -7.99
N ILE A 321 2.24 -16.37 -7.93
CA ILE A 321 1.74 -15.50 -6.85
C ILE A 321 0.22 -15.36 -6.90
N THR A 322 -0.36 -15.19 -8.10
CA THR A 322 -1.82 -15.12 -8.25
C THR A 322 -2.50 -16.39 -7.77
N LEU A 323 -2.02 -17.57 -8.19
CA LEU A 323 -2.61 -18.85 -7.76
C LEU A 323 -2.46 -19.07 -6.24
N PHE A 324 -1.30 -18.75 -5.67
CA PHE A 324 -1.07 -18.86 -4.24
C PHE A 324 -2.00 -17.94 -3.43
N CYS A 325 -2.07 -16.66 -3.80
CA CYS A 325 -2.94 -15.66 -3.19
C CYS A 325 -4.42 -16.02 -3.33
N THR A 326 -4.83 -16.53 -4.49
CA THR A 326 -6.19 -17.03 -4.73
C THR A 326 -6.51 -18.20 -3.82
N GLY A 327 -5.59 -19.14 -3.64
CA GLY A 327 -5.76 -20.26 -2.70
C GLY A 327 -6.00 -19.79 -1.27
N ILE A 328 -5.25 -18.77 -0.82
CA ILE A 328 -5.46 -18.15 0.49
C ILE A 328 -6.85 -17.51 0.59
N LEU A 329 -7.26 -16.72 -0.42
CA LEU A 329 -8.60 -16.09 -0.41
C LEU A 329 -9.72 -17.12 -0.45
N LEU A 330 -9.59 -18.19 -1.24
CA LEU A 330 -10.59 -19.26 -1.28
C LEU A 330 -10.72 -19.94 0.08
N LEU A 331 -9.61 -20.21 0.77
CA LEU A 331 -9.66 -20.72 2.15
C LEU A 331 -10.36 -19.72 3.07
N ASN A 332 -10.06 -18.43 2.91
CA ASN A 332 -10.66 -17.35 3.69
C ASN A 332 -12.19 -17.26 3.48
N TYR A 333 -12.69 -17.62 2.28
CA TYR A 333 -14.13 -17.69 2.00
C TYR A 333 -14.76 -19.03 2.42
N ILE A 334 -14.08 -20.15 2.25
CA ILE A 334 -14.63 -21.49 2.55
C ILE A 334 -14.68 -21.74 4.06
N ALA A 335 -13.67 -21.32 4.82
CA ALA A 335 -13.62 -21.51 6.26
C ALA A 335 -14.87 -20.97 6.99
N PRO A 336 -15.31 -19.72 6.79
CA PRO A 336 -16.53 -19.20 7.42
C PRO A 336 -17.80 -19.93 6.97
N MET A 337 -17.88 -20.38 5.71
CA MET A 337 -19.01 -21.21 5.24
C MET A 337 -19.11 -22.51 6.05
N VAL A 338 -17.97 -23.19 6.23
CA VAL A 338 -17.91 -24.44 7.04
C VAL A 338 -18.30 -24.15 8.49
N VAL A 339 -17.78 -23.08 9.08
CA VAL A 339 -18.13 -22.70 10.46
C VAL A 339 -19.64 -22.40 10.57
N ALA A 340 -20.23 -21.70 9.62
CA ALA A 340 -21.67 -21.40 9.62
C ALA A 340 -22.53 -22.68 9.51
N LEU A 341 -22.12 -23.66 8.70
CA LEU A 341 -22.80 -24.95 8.59
C LEU A 341 -22.65 -25.80 9.86
N CYS A 342 -21.47 -25.78 10.49
CA CYS A 342 -21.23 -26.55 11.72
C CYS A 342 -21.79 -25.88 12.98
N LYS A 343 -21.93 -24.55 12.98
CA LYS A 343 -22.37 -23.72 14.11
C LYS A 343 -23.41 -22.69 13.65
N PRO A 344 -24.61 -23.12 13.20
CA PRO A 344 -25.65 -22.22 12.69
C PRO A 344 -26.20 -21.25 13.75
N GLN A 345 -25.94 -21.51 15.04
CA GLN A 345 -26.25 -20.60 16.14
C GLN A 345 -25.29 -19.40 16.25
N ILE A 346 -24.11 -19.46 15.61
CA ILE A 346 -23.09 -18.41 15.64
C ILE A 346 -23.19 -17.52 14.40
N PHE A 347 -23.34 -18.14 13.23
CA PHE A 347 -23.41 -17.44 11.95
C PHE A 347 -24.62 -17.92 11.16
N ASN A 348 -25.27 -17.01 10.45
CA ASN A 348 -26.42 -17.35 9.62
C ASN A 348 -25.98 -18.10 8.34
N PRO A 349 -26.21 -19.44 8.23
CA PRO A 349 -25.77 -20.20 7.06
C PRO A 349 -26.49 -19.79 5.78
N LEU A 350 -27.73 -19.26 5.87
CA LEU A 350 -28.51 -18.81 4.72
C LEU A 350 -27.93 -17.54 4.09
N VAL A 351 -27.10 -16.79 4.81
CA VAL A 351 -26.39 -15.63 4.28
C VAL A 351 -24.96 -16.01 3.93
N MET A 352 -24.24 -16.63 4.87
CA MET A 352 -22.82 -16.96 4.75
C MET A 352 -22.52 -17.82 3.52
N VAL A 353 -23.23 -18.95 3.37
CA VAL A 353 -22.95 -19.94 2.32
C VAL A 353 -23.19 -19.36 0.92
N PRO A 354 -24.37 -18.83 0.56
CA PRO A 354 -24.59 -18.33 -0.79
C PRO A 354 -23.72 -17.10 -1.09
N ALA A 355 -23.56 -16.16 -0.15
CA ALA A 355 -22.78 -14.96 -0.40
C ALA A 355 -21.30 -15.29 -0.66
N HIS A 356 -20.67 -16.08 0.21
CA HIS A 356 -19.26 -16.44 0.06
C HIS A 356 -19.05 -17.36 -1.16
N THR A 357 -20.04 -18.18 -1.53
CA THR A 357 -20.00 -18.95 -2.78
C THR A 357 -19.98 -18.03 -4.01
N ILE A 358 -20.85 -17.02 -4.05
CA ILE A 358 -20.91 -16.05 -5.16
C ILE A 358 -19.58 -15.28 -5.27
N LEU A 359 -19.06 -14.77 -4.15
CA LEU A 359 -17.79 -14.04 -4.13
C LEU A 359 -16.61 -14.92 -4.56
N SER A 360 -16.57 -16.19 -4.11
CA SER A 360 -15.54 -17.15 -4.50
C SER A 360 -15.59 -17.50 -5.99
N LEU A 361 -16.79 -17.70 -6.54
CA LEU A 361 -16.98 -17.96 -7.97
C LEU A 361 -16.59 -16.76 -8.83
N TRP A 362 -16.90 -15.53 -8.37
CA TRP A 362 -16.48 -14.31 -9.06
C TRP A 362 -14.95 -14.15 -9.03
N LEU A 363 -14.31 -14.40 -7.88
CA LEU A 363 -12.86 -14.42 -7.79
C LEU A 363 -12.24 -15.41 -8.78
N LEU A 364 -12.73 -16.66 -8.83
CA LEU A 364 -12.23 -17.69 -9.74
C LEU A 364 -12.41 -17.31 -11.22
N PHE A 365 -13.53 -16.69 -11.57
CA PHE A 365 -13.80 -16.21 -12.91
C PHE A 365 -12.75 -15.16 -13.34
N GLU A 366 -12.46 -14.20 -12.48
CA GLU A 366 -11.53 -13.12 -12.77
C GLU A 366 -10.07 -13.60 -12.79
N VAL A 367 -9.70 -14.56 -11.94
CA VAL A 367 -8.38 -15.21 -12.02
C VAL A 367 -8.21 -15.94 -13.36
N LYS A 368 -9.25 -16.61 -13.85
CA LYS A 368 -9.22 -17.28 -15.16
C LYS A 368 -9.10 -16.27 -16.30
N LYS A 369 -9.75 -15.11 -16.19
CA LYS A 369 -9.61 -14.01 -17.15
C LYS A 369 -8.18 -13.45 -17.17
N LEU A 370 -7.61 -13.22 -15.98
CA LEU A 370 -6.23 -12.75 -15.81
C LEU A 370 -5.19 -13.73 -16.38
N ASP A 371 -5.33 -15.03 -16.12
CA ASP A 371 -4.41 -16.07 -16.65
C ASP A 371 -4.48 -16.13 -18.18
N LYS A 372 -5.69 -16.01 -18.77
CA LYS A 372 -5.89 -15.95 -20.23
C LYS A 372 -5.27 -14.71 -20.88
N ALA A 373 -5.29 -13.58 -20.18
CA ALA A 373 -4.67 -12.33 -20.61
C ALA A 373 -3.15 -12.32 -20.40
N ASN A 374 -2.57 -13.43 -19.92
CA ASN A 374 -1.15 -13.55 -19.62
C ASN A 374 -0.63 -12.43 -18.71
N TYR A 375 -1.46 -12.02 -17.74
CA TYR A 375 -1.12 -10.98 -16.75
C TYR A 375 -0.75 -9.63 -17.38
N ALA A 376 -1.42 -9.27 -18.48
CA ALA A 376 -1.31 -7.93 -19.05
C ALA A 376 -1.65 -6.84 -18.01
N MET A 377 -1.08 -5.65 -18.21
CA MET A 377 -1.11 -4.56 -17.22
C MET A 377 -2.54 -4.12 -16.89
N GLU A 378 -3.39 -3.96 -17.91
CA GLU A 378 -4.79 -3.54 -17.74
C GLU A 378 -5.61 -4.59 -16.97
N GLU A 379 -5.44 -5.87 -17.28
CA GLU A 379 -6.13 -6.96 -16.61
C GLU A 379 -5.63 -7.17 -15.17
N SER A 380 -4.34 -6.93 -14.93
CA SER A 380 -3.77 -6.94 -13.59
C SER A 380 -4.33 -5.81 -12.72
N ASP A 381 -4.48 -4.61 -13.27
CA ASP A 381 -5.11 -3.48 -12.58
C ASP A 381 -6.60 -3.74 -12.33
N ASN A 382 -7.33 -4.25 -13.32
CA ASN A 382 -8.73 -4.65 -13.17
C ASN A 382 -8.92 -5.70 -12.08
N PHE A 383 -8.03 -6.69 -12.00
CA PHE A 383 -8.05 -7.71 -10.95
C PHE A 383 -7.76 -7.11 -9.57
N PHE A 384 -6.79 -6.19 -9.48
CA PHE A 384 -6.52 -5.47 -8.24
C PHE A 384 -7.72 -4.64 -7.77
N GLN A 385 -8.37 -3.89 -8.67
CA GLN A 385 -9.59 -3.14 -8.37
C GLN A 385 -10.76 -4.04 -7.95
N LEU A 386 -10.90 -5.23 -8.55
CA LEU A 386 -11.88 -6.23 -8.12
C LEU A 386 -11.66 -6.63 -6.66
N LEU A 387 -10.42 -6.88 -6.23
CA LEU A 387 -10.17 -7.27 -4.84
C LEU A 387 -10.67 -6.20 -3.85
N TRP A 388 -10.55 -4.92 -4.17
CA TRP A 388 -11.13 -3.84 -3.36
C TRP A 388 -12.67 -3.86 -3.35
N LYS A 389 -13.32 -4.25 -4.45
CA LYS A 389 -14.78 -4.43 -4.49
C LYS A 389 -15.21 -5.61 -3.61
N LEU A 390 -14.53 -6.75 -3.72
CA LEU A 390 -14.79 -7.93 -2.89
C LEU A 390 -14.60 -7.62 -1.41
N PHE A 391 -13.54 -6.88 -1.07
CA PHE A 391 -13.28 -6.38 0.27
C PHE A 391 -14.43 -5.51 0.82
N GLY A 392 -14.91 -4.54 0.03
CA GLY A 392 -16.05 -3.70 0.42
C GLY A 392 -17.34 -4.50 0.59
N LEU A 393 -17.58 -5.49 -0.29
CA LEU A 393 -18.74 -6.38 -0.20
C LEU A 393 -18.72 -7.22 1.08
N GLU A 394 -17.54 -7.69 1.52
CA GLU A 394 -17.42 -8.43 2.77
C GLU A 394 -17.90 -7.61 3.98
N TYR A 395 -17.52 -6.32 4.05
CA TYR A 395 -18.01 -5.44 5.12
C TYR A 395 -19.52 -5.19 5.06
N LEU A 396 -20.12 -5.20 3.87
CA LEU A 396 -21.58 -5.13 3.75
C LEU A 396 -22.23 -6.43 4.23
N LEU A 397 -21.67 -7.59 3.88
CA LEU A 397 -22.13 -8.89 4.35
C LEU A 397 -22.02 -9.01 5.86
N PHE A 398 -20.94 -8.50 6.47
CA PHE A 398 -20.70 -8.50 7.91
C PHE A 398 -21.86 -7.95 8.75
N LEU A 399 -22.70 -7.07 8.20
CA LEU A 399 -23.89 -6.57 8.88
C LEU A 399 -24.95 -7.64 9.13
N PHE A 400 -24.96 -8.71 8.32
CA PHE A 400 -25.98 -9.75 8.29
C PHE A 400 -25.48 -11.12 8.78
N ILE A 401 -24.20 -11.21 9.13
CA ILE A 401 -23.51 -12.45 9.52
C ILE A 401 -23.70 -12.79 11.00
#